data_AF-A0A813LW45-F1
#
_entry.id   AF-A0A813LW45-F1
#
_cell.length_a   1.000
_cell.length_b   1.000
_cell.length_c   1.000
_cell.angle_alpha   90.00
_cell.angle_beta   90.00
_cell.angle_gamma   90.00
#
_symmetry.space_group_name_H-M   'P 1'
#
loop_
_entity.id
_entity.type
_entity.pdbx_description
1 polymer ?
#
loop_
_entity_poly.entity_id
_entity_poly.type
_entity_poly.pdbx_seq_one_letter_code
_entity_poly.pdbx_strand_id
1 'polypeptide(L)'
;SIAINMKSPEGVAALKCLASTADVFLEPFRPGVVEKLGIGPEVLCADNPRLVYGRMTGFGQGGTEFSNMAGHDSNYIALAGVLDFFRRGDESPFPPANFAGDY
;
A
#
# COMPACT_ATOMS: atom_id res chain seq x y z
N SER A 1 -8.23 17.15 -7.05
CA SER A 1 -7.22 16.85 -6.02
C SER A 1 -7.45 17.78 -4.84
N ILE A 2 -7.27 17.28 -3.61
CA ILE A 2 -7.35 18.07 -2.37
C ILE A 2 -6.10 17.75 -1.56
N ALA A 3 -5.44 18.77 -1.01
CA ALA A 3 -4.29 18.59 -0.13
C ALA A 3 -4.78 18.51 1.33
N ILE A 4 -4.44 17.42 2.02
CA ILE A 4 -4.77 17.21 3.44
C ILE A 4 -3.48 16.88 4.20
N ASN A 5 -3.21 17.64 5.27
CA ASN A 5 -2.11 17.32 6.17
C ASN A 5 -2.59 16.29 7.22
N MET A 6 -2.32 15.01 6.97
CA MET A 6 -2.70 13.92 7.89
C MET A 6 -1.91 13.91 9.22
N LYS A 7 -0.95 14.82 9.40
CA LYS A 7 -0.25 15.00 10.68
C LYS A 7 -0.95 15.99 11.62
N SER A 8 -1.97 16.72 11.15
CA SER A 8 -2.77 17.60 12.00
C SER A 8 -4.11 16.94 12.38
N PRO A 9 -4.64 17.21 13.59
CA PRO A 9 -5.94 16.70 14.00
C PRO A 9 -7.07 17.07 13.03
N GLU A 10 -7.03 18.29 12.49
CA GLU A 10 -8.04 18.81 11.56
C GLU A 10 -7.96 18.08 10.21
N GLY A 11 -6.75 17.75 9.75
CA GLY A 11 -6.57 16.98 8.53
C GLY A 11 -7.07 15.55 8.66
N VAL A 12 -6.81 14.90 9.80
CA VAL A 12 -7.37 13.57 10.10
C VAL A 12 -8.90 13.63 10.16
N ALA A 13 -9.48 14.63 10.83
CA ALA A 13 -10.93 14.81 10.90
C ALA A 13 -11.55 15.04 9.52
N ALA A 14 -10.91 15.86 8.67
CA ALA A 14 -11.36 16.09 7.31
C ALA A 14 -11.34 14.80 6.48
N LEU A 15 -10.28 13.99 6.58
CA LEU A 15 -10.19 12.70 5.89
C LEU A 15 -11.27 11.72 6.37
N LYS A 16 -11.52 11.64 7.68
CA LYS A 16 -12.60 10.80 8.24
C LYS A 16 -13.97 11.21 7.73
N CYS A 17 -14.23 12.52 7.61
CA CYS A 17 -15.47 13.04 7.04
C CYS A 17 -15.64 12.64 5.56
N LEU A 18 -14.55 12.60 4.79
CA LEU A 18 -14.60 12.10 3.41
C LEU A 18 -14.83 10.58 3.40
N ALA A 19 -14.12 9.82 4.24
CA ALA A 19 -14.23 8.37 4.31
C ALA A 19 -15.61 7.88 4.79
N SER A 20 -16.32 8.67 5.61
CA SER A 20 -17.65 8.30 6.13
C SER A 20 -18.73 8.20 5.04
N THR A 21 -18.51 8.82 3.88
CA THR A 21 -19.42 8.79 2.73
C THR A 21 -18.84 8.07 1.52
N ALA A 22 -17.60 7.60 1.61
CA ALA A 22 -16.93 6.87 0.54
C ALA A 22 -17.36 5.39 0.51
N ASP A 23 -17.41 4.81 -0.68
CA ASP A 23 -17.57 3.37 -0.85
C ASP A 23 -16.23 2.63 -0.70
N VAL A 24 -15.12 3.26 -1.11
CA VAL A 24 -13.78 2.65 -1.13
C VAL A 24 -12.73 3.61 -0.59
N PHE A 25 -11.83 3.11 0.24
CA PHE A 25 -10.61 3.80 0.68
C PHE A 25 -9.39 2.96 0.31
N LEU A 26 -8.42 3.55 -0.41
CA LEU A 26 -7.19 2.88 -0.85
C LEU A 26 -5.96 3.58 -0.28
N GLU A 27 -5.03 2.80 0.26
CA GLU A 27 -3.79 3.34 0.82
C GLU A 27 -2.57 2.45 0.54
N PRO A 28 -1.42 3.04 0.16
CA PRO A 28 -0.19 2.29 -0.10
C PRO A 28 0.88 2.47 0.99
N PHE A 29 0.50 2.85 2.22
CA PHE A 29 1.46 3.07 3.28
C PHE A 29 2.00 1.75 3.84
N ARG A 30 3.18 1.84 4.47
CA ARG A 30 3.75 0.70 5.19
C ARG A 30 2.83 0.26 6.34
N PRO A 31 2.88 -1.01 6.73
CA PRO A 31 2.15 -1.50 7.89
C PRO A 31 2.37 -0.63 9.13
N GLY A 32 1.30 -0.32 9.85
CA GLY A 32 1.33 0.49 11.07
C GLY A 32 1.29 2.00 10.85
N VAL A 33 1.46 2.52 9.62
CA VAL A 33 1.43 3.98 9.38
C VAL A 33 0.03 4.56 9.58
N VAL A 34 -0.97 3.97 8.93
CA VAL A 34 -2.37 4.44 9.02
C VAL A 34 -2.96 4.26 10.41
N GLU A 35 -2.54 3.22 11.13
CA GLU A 35 -2.89 2.99 12.53
C GLU A 35 -2.33 4.10 13.43
N LYS A 36 -1.06 4.50 13.24
CA LYS A 36 -0.45 5.64 13.96
C LYS A 36 -1.13 6.97 13.65
N LEU A 37 -1.66 7.13 12.44
CA LEU A 37 -2.40 8.32 12.01
C LEU A 37 -3.88 8.30 12.46
N GLY A 38 -4.35 7.21 13.06
CA GLY A 38 -5.74 7.08 13.52
C GLY A 38 -6.76 6.93 12.39
N ILE A 39 -6.33 6.43 11.22
CA ILE A 39 -7.13 6.25 10.00
C ILE A 39 -7.04 4.81 9.47
N GLY A 40 -6.63 3.87 10.33
CA GLY A 40 -6.58 2.45 9.99
C GLY A 40 -7.97 1.83 9.78
N PRO A 41 -8.02 0.58 9.29
CA PRO A 41 -9.26 -0.08 8.90
C PRO A 41 -10.24 -0.24 10.06
N GLU A 42 -9.77 -0.58 11.27
CA GLU A 42 -10.64 -0.69 12.45
C GLU A 42 -11.38 0.61 12.76
N VAL A 43 -10.72 1.76 12.54
CA VAL A 43 -11.29 3.07 12.83
C VAL A 43 -12.26 3.48 11.72
N LEU A 44 -11.82 3.46 10.46
CA LEU A 44 -12.65 3.95 9.36
C LEU A 44 -13.85 3.03 9.08
N CYS A 45 -13.70 1.71 9.21
CA CYS A 45 -14.81 0.79 9.00
C CYS A 45 -15.79 0.77 10.18
N ALA A 46 -15.36 1.14 11.40
CA ALA A 46 -16.29 1.37 12.50
C ALA A 46 -17.16 2.62 12.24
N ASP A 47 -16.56 3.69 11.73
CA ASP A 47 -17.26 4.94 11.37
C ASP A 47 -18.15 4.76 10.12
N ASN A 48 -17.76 3.91 9.18
CA ASN A 48 -18.52 3.55 7.98
C ASN A 48 -18.48 2.03 7.70
N PRO A 49 -19.44 1.25 8.22
CA PRO A 49 -19.48 -0.21 8.03
C PRO A 49 -19.66 -0.71 6.60
N ARG A 50 -19.98 0.18 5.65
CA ARG A 50 -20.08 -0.16 4.22
C ARG A 50 -18.77 0.02 3.46
N LEU A 51 -17.76 0.66 4.09
CA LEU A 51 -16.50 1.00 3.46
C LEU A 51 -15.70 -0.25 3.07
N VAL A 52 -15.26 -0.32 1.82
CA VAL A 52 -14.24 -1.28 1.38
C VAL A 52 -12.87 -0.66 1.58
N TYR A 53 -12.08 -1.21 2.51
CA TYR A 53 -10.74 -0.73 2.82
C TYR A 53 -9.69 -1.57 2.08
N GLY A 54 -9.03 -0.99 1.07
CA GLY A 54 -7.97 -1.62 0.30
C GLY A 54 -6.59 -1.17 0.76
N ARG A 55 -5.72 -2.14 1.07
CA ARG A 55 -4.31 -1.90 1.42
C ARG A 55 -3.43 -2.43 0.30
N MET A 56 -2.56 -1.58 -0.23
CA MET A 56 -1.71 -1.93 -1.37
C MET A 56 -0.24 -1.81 -1.00
N THR A 57 0.38 -2.93 -0.60
CA THR A 57 1.79 -2.97 -0.22
C THR A 57 2.51 -4.09 -0.97
N GLY A 58 3.78 -3.88 -1.34
CA GLY A 58 4.53 -4.88 -2.10
C GLY A 58 4.84 -6.17 -1.34
N PHE A 59 5.13 -6.08 -0.03
CA PHE A 59 5.45 -7.23 0.82
C PHE A 59 4.30 -7.67 1.74
N GLY A 60 3.07 -7.20 1.47
CA GLY A 60 1.91 -7.47 2.30
C GLY A 60 1.91 -6.74 3.65
N GLN A 61 0.93 -7.04 4.49
CA GLN A 61 0.74 -6.40 5.80
C GLN A 61 1.45 -7.11 6.95
N GLY A 62 1.81 -8.38 6.76
CA GLY A 62 2.48 -9.22 7.75
C GLY A 62 2.75 -10.60 7.18
N GLY A 63 3.33 -11.49 8.01
CA GLY A 63 3.61 -12.88 7.63
C GLY A 63 4.91 -13.09 6.86
N THR A 64 5.63 -12.02 6.51
CA THR A 64 7.00 -12.08 5.98
C THR A 64 7.91 -11.17 6.78
N GLU A 65 9.21 -11.46 6.80
CA GLU A 65 10.22 -10.56 7.38
C GLU A 65 10.33 -9.23 6.62
N PHE A 66 9.80 -9.17 5.40
CA PHE A 66 9.90 -8.03 4.48
C PHE A 66 8.78 -7.00 4.65
N SER A 67 7.71 -7.28 5.41
CA SER A 67 6.54 -6.37 5.48
C SER A 67 6.86 -4.95 5.96
N ASN A 68 7.96 -4.74 6.70
CA ASN A 68 8.43 -3.42 7.13
C ASN A 68 9.56 -2.85 6.25
N MET A 69 10.07 -3.63 5.29
CA MET A 69 11.17 -3.23 4.43
C MET A 69 10.72 -2.26 3.35
N ALA A 70 11.64 -1.37 2.96
CA ALA A 70 11.51 -0.63 1.73
C ALA A 70 11.71 -1.58 0.56
N GLY A 71 10.93 -1.41 -0.49
CA GLY A 71 11.13 -2.06 -1.77
C GLY A 71 10.30 -1.37 -2.83
N HIS A 72 10.62 -1.64 -4.08
CA HIS A 72 9.86 -1.26 -5.26
C HIS A 72 9.59 -2.51 -6.11
N ASP A 73 8.82 -2.36 -7.19
CA ASP A 73 8.46 -3.41 -8.15
C ASP A 73 9.55 -4.50 -8.31
N SER A 74 10.76 -4.09 -8.72
CA SER A 74 11.87 -5.00 -9.01
C SER A 74 12.28 -5.87 -7.82
N ASN A 75 12.16 -5.36 -6.59
CA ASN A 75 12.43 -6.15 -5.38
C ASN A 75 11.36 -7.22 -5.17
N TYR A 76 10.09 -6.89 -5.40
CA TYR A 76 8.97 -7.80 -5.22
C TYR A 76 9.04 -8.95 -6.23
N ILE A 77 9.22 -8.62 -7.52
CA ILE A 77 9.29 -9.61 -8.59
C ILE A 77 10.58 -10.43 -8.57
N ALA A 78 11.68 -9.89 -8.04
CA ALA A 78 12.89 -10.66 -7.79
C ALA A 78 12.65 -11.74 -6.73
N LEU A 79 12.03 -11.36 -5.61
CA LEU A 79 11.74 -12.28 -4.52
C LEU A 79 10.76 -13.39 -4.94
N ALA A 80 9.78 -13.06 -5.80
CA ALA A 80 8.82 -14.01 -6.34
C ALA A 80 9.40 -14.94 -7.44
N GLY A 81 10.66 -14.74 -7.85
CA GLY A 81 11.28 -15.44 -8.98
C GLY A 81 10.80 -14.97 -10.36
N VAL A 82 9.82 -14.06 -10.41
CA VAL A 82 9.24 -13.52 -11.65
C VAL A 82 10.29 -12.77 -12.47
N LEU A 83 11.22 -12.08 -11.81
CA LEU A 83 12.28 -11.35 -12.49
C LEU A 83 13.16 -12.25 -13.37
N ASP A 84 13.39 -13.51 -12.97
CA ASP A 84 14.27 -14.43 -13.70
C ASP A 84 13.72 -14.80 -15.09
N PHE A 85 12.40 -14.75 -15.30
CA PHE A 85 11.80 -14.96 -16.62
C PHE A 85 12.17 -13.87 -17.65
N PHE A 86 12.68 -12.73 -17.20
CA PHE A 86 13.14 -11.64 -18.07
C PHE A 86 14.64 -11.71 -18.38
N ARG A 87 15.31 -12.81 -18.03
CA ARG A 87 16.71 -13.06 -18.37
C ARG A 87 16.88 -13.35 -19.86
N ARG A 88 18.01 -12.92 -20.43
CA ARG A 88 18.46 -13.30 -21.78
C ARG A 88 19.66 -14.22 -21.71
N GLY A 89 19.47 -15.52 -21.97
CA GLY A 89 20.54 -16.51 -21.87
C GLY A 89 21.18 -16.53 -20.48
N ASP A 90 22.50 -16.43 -20.42
CA ASP A 90 23.27 -16.44 -19.17
C ASP A 90 23.48 -15.04 -18.55
N GLU A 91 22.84 -14.00 -19.09
CA GLU A 91 22.94 -12.64 -18.53
C GLU A 91 22.22 -12.52 -17.17
N SER A 92 22.40 -11.37 -16.50
CA SER A 92 21.57 -11.02 -15.35
C SER A 92 20.13 -10.71 -15.80
N PRO A 93 19.11 -11.04 -14.98
CA PRO A 93 17.73 -10.65 -15.24
C PRO A 93 17.56 -9.13 -15.40
N PHE A 94 16.73 -8.70 -16.36
CA PHE A 94 16.42 -7.29 -16.60
C PHE A 94 14.98 -6.97 -16.18
N PRO A 95 14.74 -5.96 -15.32
CA PRO A 95 13.38 -5.63 -14.89
C PRO A 95 12.51 -5.10 -16.06
N PRO A 96 11.27 -5.56 -16.22
CA PRO A 96 10.34 -5.07 -17.25
C PRO A 96 9.73 -3.71 -16.86
N ALA A 97 10.57 -2.69 -16.69
CA ALA A 97 10.21 -1.43 -16.04
C ALA A 97 9.55 -1.71 -14.67
N ASN A 98 8.29 -1.30 -14.48
CA ASN A 98 7.50 -1.61 -13.29
C ASN A 98 6.13 -2.25 -13.62
N PHE A 99 6.02 -2.92 -14.77
CA PHE A 99 4.73 -3.46 -15.23
C PHE A 99 4.31 -4.76 -14.54
N ALA A 100 5.24 -5.46 -13.88
CA ALA A 100 5.00 -6.81 -13.39
C ALA A 100 4.60 -6.87 -11.90
N GLY A 101 4.91 -5.84 -11.12
CA GLY A 101 4.60 -5.75 -9.70
C GLY A 101 3.65 -4.59 -9.33
N ASP A 102 3.76 -3.43 -9.99
CA ASP A 102 2.96 -2.25 -9.61
C ASP A 102 1.55 -2.18 -10.23
N TYR A 103 1.29 -2.91 -11.33
CA TYR A 103 0.03 -2.89 -12.11
C TYR A 103 -0.65 -4.26 -12.14
#